data_AF-A0A960WY53-F1
#
_entry.id   AF-A0A960WY53-F1
#
_cell.length_a   1.000
_cell.length_b   1.000
_cell.length_c   1.000
_cell.angle_alpha   90.00
_cell.angle_beta   90.00
_cell.angle_gamma   90.00
#
_symmetry.space_group_name_H-M   'P 1'
#
loop_
_entity.id
_entity.type
_entity.pdbx_description
1 polymer ?
#
loop_
_entity_poly.entity_id
_entity_poly.type
_entity_poly.pdbx_seq_one_letter_code
_entity_poly.pdbx_strand_id
1 'polypeptide(L)'
;MITDTTTPAAEAQLRALRAMTPQRRLALAVGWSRSVREMSRAGIKRQFPAHSESQVQRMLAGRLLGEELATQVYGPLITHG
;
A
#
# COMPACT_ATOMS: atom_id res chain seq x y z
N MET A 1 -5.14 -8.21 23.49
CA MET A 1 -4.41 -7.40 22.50
C MET A 1 -4.76 -5.94 22.76
N ILE A 2 -3.83 -5.14 23.27
CA ILE A 2 -4.04 -3.70 23.42
C ILE A 2 -3.73 -3.09 22.06
N THR A 3 -4.70 -2.37 21.49
CA THR A 3 -4.55 -1.63 20.24
C THR A 3 -4.42 -0.15 20.56
N ASP A 4 -3.59 0.59 19.81
CA ASP A 4 -3.49 2.06 19.91
C ASP A 4 -4.83 2.77 19.59
N THR A 5 -5.82 2.03 19.07
CA THR A 5 -7.17 2.52 18.81
C THR A 5 -8.13 2.03 19.88
N THR A 6 -8.66 2.94 20.69
CA THR A 6 -9.68 2.59 21.69
C THR A 6 -10.99 2.14 21.03
N THR A 7 -11.78 1.30 21.71
CA THR A 7 -13.09 0.85 21.20
C THR A 7 -14.00 2.00 20.77
N PRO A 8 -14.16 3.09 21.56
CA PRO A 8 -14.99 4.22 21.15
C PRO A 8 -14.48 4.92 19.87
N ALA A 9 -13.16 4.99 19.68
CA ALA A 9 -12.56 5.58 18.48
C ALA A 9 -12.82 4.71 17.24
N ALA A 10 -12.66 3.39 17.35
CA ALA A 10 -12.97 2.46 16.27
C ALA A 10 -14.46 2.53 15.87
N GLU A 11 -15.37 2.62 16.84
CA GLU A 11 -16.79 2.78 16.58
C GLU A 11 -17.12 4.11 15.90
N ALA A 12 -16.50 5.21 16.34
CA ALA A 12 -16.67 6.52 15.71
C ALA A 12 -16.21 6.51 14.25
N GLN A 13 -15.07 5.87 13.96
CA GLN A 13 -14.57 5.68 12.61
C GLN A 13 -15.55 4.88 11.75
N LEU A 14 -16.08 3.76 12.27
CA LEU A 14 -17.05 2.95 11.55
C LEU A 14 -18.35 3.70 11.26
N ARG A 15 -18.88 4.47 12.24
CA ARG A 15 -20.07 5.31 12.03
C ARG A 15 -19.83 6.34 10.93
N ALA A 16 -18.69 7.02 10.96
CA ALA A 16 -18.32 8.00 9.93
C ALA A 16 -18.25 7.35 8.54
N LEU A 17 -17.59 6.20 8.39
CA LEU A 17 -17.48 5.49 7.11
C LEU A 17 -18.84 5.00 6.59
N ARG A 18 -19.73 4.56 7.47
CA ARG A 18 -21.08 4.08 7.11
C ARG A 18 -22.02 5.22 6.70
N ALA A 19 -21.86 6.40 7.28
CA ALA A 19 -22.65 7.58 6.94
C ALA A 19 -22.26 8.20 5.57
N MET A 20 -21.11 7.84 5.00
CA MET A 20 -20.68 8.35 3.70
C MET A 20 -21.49 7.76 2.55
N THR A 21 -21.72 8.58 1.52
CA THR A 21 -22.19 8.08 0.22
C THR A 21 -21.18 7.07 -0.35
N PRO A 22 -21.64 6.09 -1.15
CA PRO A 22 -20.74 5.12 -1.80
C PRO A 22 -19.59 5.79 -2.58
N GLN A 23 -19.89 6.87 -3.29
CA GLN A 23 -18.94 7.63 -4.10
C GLN A 23 -17.85 8.27 -3.23
N ARG A 24 -18.24 8.90 -2.12
CA ARG A 24 -17.28 9.53 -1.20
C ARG A 24 -16.40 8.50 -0.53
N ARG A 25 -16.97 7.37 -0.11
CA ARG A 25 -16.22 6.27 0.52
C ARG A 25 -15.21 5.68 -0.46
N LEU A 26 -15.61 5.46 -1.72
CA LEU A 26 -14.71 4.98 -2.77
C LEU A 26 -13.58 5.97 -3.05
N ALA A 27 -13.87 7.27 -3.16
CA ALA A 27 -12.87 8.29 -3.40
C ALA A 27 -11.80 8.32 -2.29
N LEU A 28 -12.21 8.20 -1.01
CA LEU A 28 -11.28 8.11 0.10
C LEU A 28 -10.44 6.82 0.06
N ALA A 29 -11.06 5.66 -0.21
CA ALA A 29 -10.34 4.40 -0.30
C ALA A 29 -9.28 4.40 -1.42
N VAL A 30 -9.60 4.97 -2.58
CA VAL A 30 -8.65 5.13 -3.69
C VAL A 30 -7.54 6.10 -3.32
N GLY A 31 -7.88 7.23 -2.68
CA GLY A 31 -6.91 8.21 -2.20
C GLY A 31 -5.91 7.59 -1.21
N TRP A 32 -6.39 6.89 -0.19
CA TRP A 32 -5.55 6.18 0.78
C TRP A 32 -4.69 5.11 0.12
N SER A 33 -5.26 4.33 -0.79
CA SER A 33 -4.51 3.32 -1.54
C SER A 33 -3.35 3.94 -2.32
N ARG A 34 -3.57 5.09 -2.97
CA ARG A 34 -2.50 5.82 -3.67
C ARG A 34 -1.43 6.33 -2.70
N SER A 35 -1.84 6.95 -1.59
CA SER A 35 -0.90 7.47 -0.59
C SER A 35 -0.01 6.37 0.01
N VAL A 36 -0.59 5.23 0.38
CA VAL A 36 0.17 4.10 0.93
C VAL A 36 1.16 3.53 -0.10
N ARG A 37 0.76 3.46 -1.38
CA ARG A 37 1.66 3.02 -2.45
C ARG A 37 2.84 3.98 -2.65
N GLU A 38 2.61 5.29 -2.64
CA GLU A 38 3.68 6.28 -2.75
C GLU A 38 4.63 6.25 -1.54
N MET A 39 4.09 6.16 -0.32
CA MET A 39 4.91 6.00 0.88
C MET A 39 5.75 4.71 0.83
N SER A 40 5.16 3.60 0.39
CA SER A 40 5.87 2.32 0.23
C SER A 40 6.99 2.42 -0.81
N ARG A 41 6.72 3.07 -1.96
CA ARG A 41 7.71 3.32 -3.00
C ARG A 41 8.87 4.18 -2.50
N ALA A 42 8.56 5.27 -1.79
CA ALA A 42 9.58 6.14 -1.19
C ALA A 42 10.43 5.37 -0.16
N GLY A 43 9.81 4.51 0.65
CA GLY A 43 10.52 3.62 1.58
C GLY A 43 11.47 2.66 0.88
N ILE A 44 11.05 2.02 -0.22
CA ILE A 44 11.90 1.14 -1.03
C ILE A 44 13.09 1.92 -1.61
N LYS A 45 12.85 3.09 -2.22
CA LYS A 45 13.93 3.93 -2.76
C LYS A 45 14.95 4.34 -1.71
N ARG A 46 14.46 4.70 -0.51
CA ARG A 46 15.33 5.06 0.61
C ARG A 46 16.19 3.88 1.06
N GLN A 47 15.64 2.67 1.07
CA GLN A 47 16.35 1.45 1.46
C GLN A 47 17.33 0.98 0.37
N PHE A 48 17.00 1.22 -0.90
CA PHE A 48 17.78 0.76 -2.05
C PHE A 48 18.07 1.91 -3.05
N PRO A 49 18.95 2.87 -2.71
CA PRO A 49 19.15 4.08 -3.52
C PRO A 49 19.68 3.82 -4.94
N ALA A 50 20.39 2.71 -5.15
CA ALA A 50 20.98 2.34 -6.44
C ALA A 50 20.00 1.58 -7.37
N HIS A 51 18.81 1.21 -6.88
CA HIS A 51 17.85 0.48 -7.70
C HIS A 51 17.19 1.40 -8.72
N SER A 52 17.03 0.91 -9.94
CA SER A 52 16.26 1.58 -10.97
C SER A 52 14.77 1.65 -10.60
N GLU A 53 14.03 2.55 -11.24
CA GLU A 53 12.57 2.66 -11.06
C GLU A 53 11.84 1.34 -11.34
N SER A 54 12.32 0.57 -12.31
CA SER A 54 11.73 -0.73 -12.66
C SER A 54 11.89 -1.76 -11.53
N GLN A 55 13.06 -1.79 -10.88
CA GLN A 55 13.32 -2.67 -9.75
C GLN A 55 12.52 -2.24 -8.52
N VAL A 56 12.45 -0.93 -8.25
CA VAL A 56 11.60 -0.38 -7.18
C VAL A 56 10.13 -0.75 -7.40
N GLN A 57 9.64 -0.61 -8.63
CA GLN A 57 8.27 -0.96 -8.99
C GLN A 57 8.03 -2.48 -8.85
N ARG A 58 8.99 -3.32 -9.24
CA ARG A 58 8.90 -4.77 -9.08
C ARG A 58 8.85 -5.19 -7.61
N MET A 59 9.65 -4.55 -6.75
CA MET A 59 9.62 -4.80 -5.31
C MET A 59 8.31 -4.33 -4.67
N LEU A 60 7.77 -3.19 -5.11
CA LEU A 60 6.46 -2.73 -4.69
C LEU A 60 5.37 -3.73 -5.09
N ALA A 61 5.43 -4.26 -6.32
CA ALA A 61 4.49 -5.27 -6.80
C ALA A 61 4.54 -6.54 -5.93
N GLY A 62 5.73 -7.00 -5.53
CA GLY A 62 5.89 -8.14 -4.61
C GLY A 62 5.17 -7.93 -3.28
N ARG A 63 5.22 -6.71 -2.71
CA ARG A 63 4.52 -6.35 -1.47
C ARG A 63 3.00 -6.26 -1.62
N LEU A 64 2.51 -5.81 -2.79
CA LEU A 64 1.08 -5.56 -3.01
C LEU A 64 0.31 -6.78 -3.51
N LEU A 65 0.93 -7.59 -4.36
CA LEU A 65 0.30 -8.73 -5.03
C LEU A 65 0.76 -10.07 -4.45
N GLY A 66 1.87 -10.09 -3.72
CA GLY A 66 2.62 -11.31 -3.42
C GLY A 66 3.60 -11.64 -4.55
N GLU A 67 4.64 -12.42 -4.22
CA GLU A 67 5.74 -12.69 -5.17
C GLU A 67 5.31 -13.52 -6.39
N GLU A 68 4.35 -14.44 -6.23
CA GLU A 68 3.85 -15.25 -7.34
C GLU A 68 3.23 -14.37 -8.43
N LEU A 69 2.22 -13.57 -8.07
CA LEU A 69 1.52 -12.68 -9.00
C LEU A 69 2.45 -11.57 -9.51
N ALA A 70 3.33 -11.04 -8.66
CA ALA A 70 4.30 -10.05 -9.09
C ALA A 70 5.27 -10.62 -10.14
N THR A 71 5.67 -11.88 -10.01
CA THR A 71 6.54 -12.55 -10.99
C THR A 71 5.82 -12.79 -12.31
N GLN A 72 4.55 -13.20 -12.28
CA GLN A 72 3.75 -13.41 -13.49
C GLN A 72 3.57 -12.11 -14.30
N VAL A 73 3.36 -10.98 -13.63
CA VAL A 73 3.07 -9.70 -14.29
C VAL A 73 4.34 -8.91 -14.64
N TYR A 74 5.36 -8.94 -13.76
CA TYR A 74 6.54 -8.07 -13.87
C TYR A 74 7.85 -8.84 -14.06
N GLY A 75 7.82 -10.17 -14.13
CA GLY A 75 9.01 -11.03 -14.22
C GLY A 75 9.72 -11.24 -12.88
N PRO A 76 10.80 -12.03 -12.83
CA PRO A 76 11.56 -12.27 -11.60
C PRO A 76 12.20 -10.99 -11.08
N LEU A 77 12.33 -10.87 -9.76
CA LEU A 77 13.09 -9.77 -9.16
C LEU A 77 14.58 -10.02 -9.40
N ILE A 78 15.18 -9.24 -10.30
CA ILE A 78 16.61 -9.30 -10.58
C ILE A 78 17.31 -8.25 -9.71
N THR A 79 17.88 -8.71 -8.60
CA THR A 79 18.76 -7.91 -7.76
C THR A 79 20.18 -8.11 -8.28
N HIS A 80 20.70 -7.16 -9.05
CA HIS A 80 22.14 -7.10 -9.30
C HIS A 80 22.78 -6.53 -8.03
N GLY A 81 23.59 -7.34 -7.36
CA GLY A 81 24.42 -6.94 -6.22
C GLY A 81 25.63 -6.16 -6.66
#